data_AF-A0A382LPS9-F1
#
_entry.id   AF-A0A382LPS9-F1
#
_cell.length_a   1.000
_cell.length_b   1.000
_cell.length_c   1.000
_cell.angle_alpha   90.00
_cell.angle_beta   90.00
_cell.angle_gamma   90.00
#
_symmetry.space_group_name_H-M   'P 1'
#
loop_
_entity.id
_entity.type
_entity.pdbx_description
1 polymer ?
#
loop_
_entity_poly.entity_id
_entity_poly.type
_entity_poly.pdbx_seq_one_letter_code
_entity_poly.pdbx_strand_id
1 'polypeptide(L)'
;MTTKRLSQWLPSTEGMQRFLPLSIYIIFVTCFFLVPRTAFTDDIFSEIRNVPPSAPLFLNIHGRGLATPNGNVDRPVAALLSTLSFSKNEPILFVTNGFHTIDKECFGREITECVISLAAEETKLIKNIWKRDFSLIFLTSAQLAHGDIEAAVYSTSAIKDLELQASALMQIANYHINNQHFSIGRELVSEGLSRIKGDRAQPYLKAWIFALSGHSLAKMHMLSKAKVSIDTALSLVTKIKEKNTRAEIYALISMAQMELGNSEGALDSISTALTYARETGDPYLRALAL
;
A
#
# COMPACT_ATOMS: atom_id res chain seq x y z
N MET A 1 21.33 8.37 19.34
CA MET A 1 21.29 7.52 20.57
C MET A 1 19.88 6.93 20.80
N THR A 2 19.26 6.27 19.80
CA THR A 2 17.85 5.83 19.90
C THR A 2 17.58 4.37 19.45
N THR A 3 18.61 3.59 19.11
CA THR A 3 18.44 2.20 18.64
C THR A 3 18.19 1.17 19.74
N LYS A 4 18.24 1.53 21.04
CA LYS A 4 18.18 0.56 22.15
C LYS A 4 16.79 0.05 22.54
N ARG A 5 15.69 0.66 22.09
CA ARG A 5 14.33 0.24 22.52
C ARG A 5 13.67 -0.81 21.63
N LEU A 6 14.04 -0.88 20.34
CA LEU A 6 13.37 -1.77 19.38
C LEU A 6 13.83 -3.24 19.49
N SER A 7 15.04 -3.51 19.97
CA SER A 7 15.54 -4.87 20.17
C SER A 7 14.91 -5.60 21.37
N GLN A 8 14.08 -4.93 22.17
CA GLN A 8 13.44 -5.50 23.36
C GLN A 8 12.13 -6.23 23.04
N TRP A 9 11.68 -6.23 21.79
CA TRP A 9 10.38 -6.79 21.37
C TRP A 9 10.42 -8.22 20.83
N LEU A 10 11.54 -8.92 20.98
CA LEU A 10 11.73 -10.27 20.43
C LEU A 10 11.30 -11.35 21.44
N PRO A 11 10.24 -12.15 21.17
CA PRO A 11 9.97 -13.36 21.94
C PRO A 11 10.87 -14.52 21.48
N SER A 12 11.13 -15.48 22.37
CA SER A 12 11.88 -16.70 22.08
C SER A 12 11.15 -17.55 21.03
N THR A 13 11.81 -17.82 19.91
CA THR A 13 11.25 -18.57 18.78
C THR A 13 11.29 -20.08 19.04
N GLU A 14 10.25 -20.63 19.65
CA GLU A 14 9.93 -22.06 19.51
C GLU A 14 8.44 -22.24 19.17
N GLY A 15 8.20 -22.70 17.94
CA GLY A 15 6.96 -23.35 17.52
C GLY A 15 5.78 -22.45 17.14
N MET A 16 5.66 -22.07 15.87
CA MET A 16 4.36 -21.73 15.27
C MET A 16 4.37 -22.01 13.75
N GLN A 17 3.83 -23.17 13.38
CA GLN A 17 3.39 -23.47 12.02
C GLN A 17 1.85 -23.38 11.98
N ARG A 18 1.35 -22.68 10.95
CA ARG A 18 -0.01 -22.71 10.37
C ARG A 18 -1.13 -22.03 11.16
N PHE A 19 -1.58 -20.88 10.64
CA PHE A 19 -2.94 -20.61 10.11
C PHE A 19 -2.99 -19.10 9.82
N LEU A 20 -2.97 -18.70 8.54
CA LEU A 20 -3.04 -17.28 8.14
C LEU A 20 -4.52 -16.88 7.97
N PRO A 21 -5.05 -15.92 8.76
CA PRO A 21 -6.38 -15.35 8.51
C PRO A 21 -6.36 -14.42 7.28
N LEU A 22 -7.51 -14.35 6.58
CA LEU A 22 -7.76 -13.57 5.36
C LEU A 22 -7.26 -12.11 5.38
N SER A 23 -7.11 -11.52 6.57
CA SER A 23 -6.61 -10.16 6.80
C SER A 23 -5.17 -9.93 6.28
N ILE A 24 -4.39 -11.00 6.12
CA ILE A 24 -3.02 -10.96 5.59
C ILE A 24 -3.01 -10.87 4.05
N TYR A 25 -4.07 -11.35 3.39
CA TYR A 25 -4.18 -11.32 1.93
C TYR A 25 -4.31 -9.89 1.37
N ILE A 26 -4.97 -9.00 2.12
CA ILE A 26 -5.11 -7.57 1.75
C ILE A 26 -3.76 -6.84 1.81
N ILE A 27 -2.87 -7.23 2.73
CA ILE A 27 -1.49 -6.69 2.83
C ILE A 27 -0.57 -7.33 1.76
N PHE A 28 -0.81 -8.59 1.40
CA PHE A 28 -0.02 -9.30 0.39
C PHE A 28 -0.19 -8.69 -1.01
N VAL A 29 -1.38 -8.19 -1.36
CA VAL A 29 -1.63 -7.53 -2.66
C VAL A 29 -0.95 -6.16 -2.75
N THR A 30 -0.74 -5.46 -1.63
CA THR A 30 -0.02 -4.17 -1.60
C THR A 30 1.47 -4.26 -1.93
N CYS A 31 2.12 -5.43 -1.79
CA CYS A 31 3.57 -5.55 -1.98
C CYS A 31 3.99 -5.93 -3.42
N PHE A 32 3.11 -6.53 -4.24
CA PHE A 32 3.56 -7.19 -5.48
C PHE A 32 3.37 -6.40 -6.78
N PHE A 33 2.74 -5.22 -6.78
CA PHE A 33 2.35 -4.54 -8.03
C PHE A 33 3.08 -3.24 -8.40
N LEU A 34 4.16 -2.83 -7.73
CA LEU A 34 4.76 -1.51 -7.97
C LEU A 34 6.28 -1.50 -8.11
N VAL A 35 6.80 -2.01 -9.23
CA VAL A 35 8.08 -1.53 -9.80
C VAL A 35 8.03 -1.54 -11.34
N PRO A 36 7.83 -0.40 -12.02
CA PRO A 36 8.22 -0.26 -13.42
C PRO A 36 9.70 0.18 -13.49
N ARG A 37 10.52 -0.64 -14.17
CA ARG A 37 11.92 -0.37 -14.47
C ARG A 37 12.03 0.25 -15.87
N THR A 38 11.75 1.55 -16.02
CA THR A 38 12.29 2.41 -17.10
C THR A 38 11.86 3.86 -16.89
N ALA A 39 12.86 4.76 -16.76
CA ALA A 39 12.91 6.17 -17.17
C ALA A 39 13.56 7.06 -16.11
N PHE A 40 14.89 7.00 -16.00
CA PHE A 40 15.69 8.12 -15.50
C PHE A 40 17.00 8.15 -16.27
N THR A 41 17.02 8.89 -17.38
CA THR A 41 18.25 9.40 -17.98
C THR A 41 18.58 10.74 -17.33
N ASP A 42 19.87 10.95 -17.06
CA ASP A 42 20.44 11.86 -16.07
C ASP A 42 20.49 13.36 -16.41
N ASP A 43 19.81 13.85 -17.44
CA ASP A 43 19.90 15.28 -17.80
C ASP A 43 18.57 15.99 -17.63
N ILE A 44 18.65 17.18 -17.01
CA ILE A 44 17.59 18.12 -16.61
C ILE A 44 17.15 17.90 -15.15
N PHE A 45 17.69 18.72 -14.22
CA PHE A 45 16.95 19.53 -13.24
C PHE A 45 17.90 20.08 -12.15
N SER A 46 18.49 21.24 -12.41
CA SER A 46 19.12 22.10 -11.37
C SER A 46 18.12 23.04 -10.69
N GLU A 47 16.81 22.92 -10.93
CA GLU A 47 15.78 23.79 -10.37
C GLU A 47 14.56 23.01 -9.86
N ILE A 48 14.71 22.20 -8.81
CA ILE A 48 13.57 21.78 -7.99
C ILE A 48 13.98 21.78 -6.52
N ARG A 49 13.99 22.97 -5.91
CA ARG A 49 14.13 23.12 -4.45
C ARG A 49 12.82 23.53 -3.76
N ASN A 50 11.70 23.70 -4.48
CA ASN A 50 10.43 24.20 -3.94
C ASN A 50 9.15 23.63 -4.60
N VAL A 51 9.16 22.38 -5.09
CA VAL A 51 7.94 21.73 -5.58
C VAL A 51 7.68 20.45 -4.77
N PRO A 52 6.60 20.35 -3.98
CA PRO A 52 6.17 19.05 -3.47
C PRO A 52 5.73 18.19 -4.67
N PRO A 53 6.18 16.92 -4.79
CA PRO A 53 5.75 16.07 -5.88
C PRO A 53 4.30 15.66 -5.63
N SER A 54 3.35 16.49 -6.05
CA SER A 54 2.09 15.98 -6.59
C SER A 54 2.42 15.43 -7.98
N ALA A 55 2.92 14.18 -8.01
CA ALA A 55 3.17 13.44 -9.23
C ALA A 55 2.20 12.24 -9.30
N PRO A 56 1.41 12.13 -10.37
CA PRO A 56 0.40 11.10 -10.56
C PRO A 56 1.07 9.79 -11.01
N LEU A 57 0.53 8.65 -10.60
CA LEU A 57 0.67 7.44 -11.40
C LEU A 57 -0.54 7.37 -12.34
N PHE A 58 -0.20 7.49 -13.64
CA PHE A 58 -0.97 7.29 -14.87
C PHE A 58 -1.51 8.51 -15.63
N LEU A 59 -1.08 8.56 -16.90
CA LEU A 59 -1.52 9.45 -17.97
C LEU A 59 -3.03 9.34 -18.21
N ASN A 60 -3.68 10.49 -18.26
CA ASN A 60 -5.04 10.63 -18.76
C ASN A 60 -4.95 10.90 -20.28
N ILE A 61 -5.08 9.86 -21.12
CA ILE A 61 -5.29 10.08 -22.55
C ILE A 61 -6.77 10.42 -22.74
N HIS A 62 -7.06 11.72 -22.79
CA HIS A 62 -8.33 12.24 -23.30
C HIS A 62 -8.44 11.94 -24.80
N GLY A 63 -9.23 10.93 -25.16
CA GLY A 63 -9.81 10.83 -26.51
C GLY A 63 -10.97 11.81 -26.64
N ARG A 64 -10.71 13.05 -27.07
CA ARG A 64 -11.76 13.90 -27.65
C ARG A 64 -12.06 13.39 -29.06
N GLY A 65 -13.33 13.06 -29.29
CA GLY A 65 -13.84 12.84 -30.64
C GLY A 65 -13.93 14.14 -31.44
N LEU A 66 -13.82 14.00 -32.77
CA LEU A 66 -14.78 14.47 -33.78
C LEU A 66 -14.13 14.37 -35.18
N ALA A 67 -14.72 13.55 -36.05
CA ALA A 67 -15.02 13.86 -37.47
C ALA A 67 -15.49 12.60 -38.22
N THR A 68 -16.77 12.58 -38.62
CA THR A 68 -17.21 12.01 -39.90
C THR A 68 -17.12 13.15 -40.95
N PRO A 69 -16.98 12.90 -42.28
CA PRO A 69 -18.08 12.36 -43.09
C PRO A 69 -17.71 11.46 -44.31
N ASN A 70 -18.71 10.66 -44.69
CA ASN A 70 -19.15 10.24 -46.04
C ASN A 70 -18.22 9.54 -47.05
N GLY A 71 -18.70 8.39 -47.53
CA GLY A 71 -18.33 7.78 -48.80
C GLY A 71 -18.92 6.37 -48.98
N ASN A 72 -20.15 6.30 -49.50
CA ASN A 72 -20.82 5.07 -49.96
C ASN A 72 -20.14 4.52 -51.24
N VAL A 73 -20.23 3.19 -51.48
CA VAL A 73 -20.69 2.51 -52.73
C VAL A 73 -20.36 0.99 -52.70
N ASP A 74 -21.44 0.19 -52.70
CA ASP A 74 -21.75 -1.11 -53.37
C ASP A 74 -20.93 -2.43 -53.25
N ARG A 75 -21.47 -3.40 -52.47
CA ARG A 75 -22.02 -4.78 -52.81
C ARG A 75 -21.25 -5.77 -53.76
N PRO A 76 -21.55 -7.12 -53.78
CA PRO A 76 -21.65 -8.15 -52.72
C PRO A 76 -21.09 -9.58 -53.11
N VAL A 77 -21.26 -10.56 -52.18
CA VAL A 77 -21.44 -12.04 -52.36
C VAL A 77 -20.26 -13.03 -52.19
N ALA A 78 -20.44 -13.84 -51.14
CA ALA A 78 -20.10 -15.27 -50.91
C ALA A 78 -18.64 -15.76 -50.88
N ALA A 79 -18.21 -16.16 -49.68
CA ALA A 79 -18.18 -17.59 -49.31
C ALA A 79 -18.09 -17.73 -47.79
N LEU A 80 -19.19 -18.19 -47.18
CA LEU A 80 -19.20 -18.76 -45.84
C LEU A 80 -18.66 -20.18 -45.95
N LEU A 81 -17.57 -20.49 -45.23
CA LEU A 81 -17.48 -21.72 -44.44
C LEU A 81 -16.49 -21.43 -43.29
N SER A 82 -17.08 -21.42 -42.11
CA SER A 82 -16.54 -21.20 -40.79
C SER A 82 -15.46 -22.20 -40.37
N THR A 83 -14.44 -21.73 -39.64
CA THR A 83 -14.16 -22.19 -38.27
C THR A 83 -13.16 -21.26 -37.57
N LEU A 84 -13.57 -20.74 -36.42
CA LEU A 84 -12.76 -20.17 -35.31
C LEU A 84 -12.10 -18.80 -35.53
N SER A 85 -12.91 -17.77 -35.28
CA SER A 85 -12.50 -16.43 -34.92
C SER A 85 -11.80 -16.41 -33.54
N PHE A 86 -10.52 -16.03 -33.49
CA PHE A 86 -9.96 -15.40 -32.30
C PHE A 86 -9.92 -13.90 -32.51
N SER A 87 -10.83 -13.24 -31.81
CA SER A 87 -10.96 -11.80 -31.69
C SER A 87 -9.66 -11.22 -31.10
N LYS A 88 -9.13 -10.19 -31.75
CA LYS A 88 -8.14 -9.25 -31.20
C LYS A 88 -8.65 -8.72 -29.85
N ASN A 89 -8.18 -9.31 -28.77
CA ASN A 89 -8.22 -8.80 -27.40
C ASN A 89 -7.26 -9.69 -26.59
N GLU A 90 -5.97 -9.63 -26.92
CA GLU A 90 -4.97 -10.11 -25.98
C GLU A 90 -4.86 -9.08 -24.84
N PRO A 91 -4.90 -9.52 -23.57
CA PRO A 91 -4.62 -8.62 -22.47
C PRO A 91 -3.18 -8.16 -22.59
N ILE A 92 -2.95 -6.85 -22.54
CA ILE A 92 -1.62 -6.28 -22.54
C ILE A 92 -0.93 -6.75 -21.26
N LEU A 93 -0.16 -7.82 -21.39
CA LEU A 93 0.70 -8.40 -20.36
C LEU A 93 1.91 -7.47 -20.22
N PHE A 94 1.77 -6.39 -19.46
CA PHE A 94 2.95 -5.67 -18.98
C PHE A 94 3.67 -6.57 -17.96
N VAL A 95 5.00 -6.55 -18.02
CA VAL A 95 5.98 -7.30 -17.20
C VAL A 95 6.37 -8.69 -17.73
N THR A 96 7.27 -8.76 -18.71
CA THR A 96 8.04 -9.98 -19.01
C THR A 96 9.53 -9.82 -18.71
N ASN A 97 10.14 -8.67 -19.02
CA ASN A 97 11.60 -8.52 -18.86
C ASN A 97 12.10 -8.46 -17.39
N GLY A 98 11.29 -7.98 -16.44
CA GLY A 98 11.69 -7.88 -15.03
C GLY A 98 11.60 -9.21 -14.26
N PHE A 99 10.59 -10.03 -14.55
CA PHE A 99 10.44 -11.35 -13.93
C PHE A 99 11.56 -12.30 -14.36
N HIS A 100 11.95 -12.28 -15.64
CA HIS A 100 13.05 -13.11 -16.13
C HIS A 100 14.41 -12.80 -15.49
N THR A 101 14.64 -11.58 -14.99
CA THR A 101 15.86 -11.25 -14.24
C THR A 101 15.80 -11.76 -12.80
N ILE A 102 14.65 -11.65 -12.14
CA ILE A 102 14.45 -12.17 -10.77
C ILE A 102 14.58 -13.70 -10.76
N ASP A 103 14.00 -14.39 -11.73
CA ASP A 103 14.09 -15.85 -11.85
C ASP A 103 15.54 -16.35 -11.97
N LYS A 104 16.41 -15.57 -12.62
CA LYS A 104 17.84 -15.88 -12.74
C LYS A 104 18.59 -15.61 -11.44
N GLU A 105 18.34 -14.48 -10.79
CA GLU A 105 19.01 -14.09 -9.54
C GLU A 105 18.58 -14.96 -8.35
N CYS A 106 17.34 -15.44 -8.36
CA CYS A 106 16.73 -16.27 -7.33
C CYS A 106 16.71 -17.77 -7.66
N PHE A 107 17.36 -18.20 -8.74
CA PHE A 107 17.39 -19.60 -9.14
C PHE A 107 17.90 -20.50 -8.01
N GLY A 108 17.13 -21.54 -7.67
CA GLY A 108 17.47 -22.52 -6.64
C GLY A 108 17.23 -22.08 -5.18
N ARG A 109 16.62 -20.91 -4.95
CA ARG A 109 16.23 -20.41 -3.62
C ARG A 109 14.71 -20.34 -3.48
N GLU A 110 14.22 -20.20 -2.24
CA GLU A 110 12.84 -19.80 -2.05
C GLU A 110 12.63 -18.40 -2.63
N ILE A 111 11.73 -18.27 -3.61
CA ILE A 111 11.57 -17.03 -4.39
C ILE A 111 11.23 -15.85 -3.48
N THR A 112 10.37 -16.04 -2.47
CA THR A 112 9.95 -14.98 -1.55
C THR A 112 11.13 -14.43 -0.75
N GLU A 113 11.88 -15.31 -0.09
CA GLU A 113 13.06 -14.95 0.70
C GLU A 113 14.10 -14.23 -0.16
N CYS A 114 14.35 -14.76 -1.36
CA CYS A 114 15.31 -14.16 -2.29
C CYS A 114 14.89 -12.75 -2.73
N VAL A 115 13.63 -12.55 -3.11
CA VAL A 115 13.12 -11.24 -3.54
C VAL A 115 13.17 -10.22 -2.40
N ILE A 116 12.83 -10.62 -1.16
CA ILE A 116 12.95 -9.76 0.02
C ILE A 116 14.41 -9.36 0.26
N SER A 117 15.34 -10.31 0.12
CA SER A 117 16.78 -10.06 0.24
C SER A 117 17.29 -9.07 -0.82
N LEU A 118 16.90 -9.26 -2.10
CA LEU A 118 17.25 -8.33 -3.17
C LEU A 118 16.67 -6.93 -2.93
N ALA A 119 15.40 -6.84 -2.50
CA ALA A 119 14.77 -5.57 -2.15
C ALA A 119 15.50 -4.86 -0.99
N ALA A 120 15.99 -5.60 -0.01
CA ALA A 120 16.79 -5.06 1.08
C ALA A 120 18.13 -4.49 0.60
N GLU A 121 18.83 -5.18 -0.30
CA GLU A 121 20.08 -4.68 -0.89
C GLU A 121 19.86 -3.44 -1.76
N GLU A 122 18.87 -3.47 -2.66
CA GLU A 122 18.53 -2.33 -3.52
C GLU A 122 18.14 -1.09 -2.69
N THR A 123 17.39 -1.29 -1.59
CA THR A 123 17.01 -0.20 -0.69
C THR A 123 18.24 0.49 -0.08
N LYS A 124 19.32 -0.23 0.22
CA LYS A 124 20.57 0.36 0.75
C LYS A 124 21.25 1.27 -0.27
N LEU A 125 21.06 1.02 -1.57
CA LEU A 125 21.67 1.81 -2.65
C LEU A 125 20.94 3.13 -2.91
N ILE A 126 19.71 3.30 -2.40
CA ILE A 126 18.92 4.52 -2.61
C ILE A 126 19.53 5.71 -1.86
N LYS A 127 20.14 6.63 -2.63
CA LYS A 127 20.77 7.85 -2.08
C LYS A 127 19.76 8.86 -1.51
N ASN A 128 18.58 8.96 -2.10
CA ASN A 128 17.55 9.88 -1.63
C ASN A 128 16.90 9.33 -0.35
N ILE A 129 17.12 10.01 0.78
CA ILE A 129 16.67 9.55 2.11
C ILE A 129 15.16 9.32 2.13
N TRP A 130 14.36 10.22 1.55
CA TRP A 130 12.90 10.08 1.57
C TRP A 130 12.44 8.86 0.75
N LYS A 131 12.97 8.66 -0.46
CA LYS A 131 12.66 7.48 -1.29
C LYS A 131 13.08 6.18 -0.60
N ARG A 132 14.24 6.18 0.05
CA ARG A 132 14.74 5.04 0.81
C ARG A 132 13.84 4.72 1.99
N ASP A 133 13.53 5.71 2.81
CA ASP A 133 12.68 5.59 3.99
C ASP A 133 11.27 5.13 3.61
N PHE A 134 10.75 5.61 2.47
CA PHE A 134 9.49 5.14 1.91
C PHE A 134 9.57 3.68 1.45
N SER A 135 10.65 3.28 0.77
CA SER A 135 10.88 1.88 0.34
C SER A 135 11.00 0.92 1.53
N LEU A 136 11.63 1.37 2.62
CA LEU A 136 11.74 0.59 3.86
C LEU A 136 10.38 0.27 4.48
N ILE A 137 9.33 1.08 4.29
CA ILE A 137 7.97 0.75 4.74
C ILE A 137 7.44 -0.51 4.03
N PHE A 138 7.66 -0.62 2.72
CA PHE A 138 7.24 -1.80 1.95
C PHE A 138 8.08 -3.02 2.29
N LEU A 139 9.39 -2.84 2.48
CA LEU A 139 10.28 -3.91 2.90
C LEU A 139 9.85 -4.48 4.27
N THR A 140 9.52 -3.61 5.24
CA THR A 140 8.95 -4.02 6.53
C THR A 140 7.68 -4.86 6.32
N SER A 141 6.77 -4.42 5.44
CA SER A 141 5.53 -5.14 5.14
C SER A 141 5.80 -6.55 4.59
N ALA A 142 6.70 -6.66 3.62
CA ALA A 142 7.07 -7.92 3.00
C ALA A 142 7.74 -8.88 4.02
N GLN A 143 8.62 -8.36 4.87
CA GLN A 143 9.28 -9.12 5.93
C GLN A 143 8.27 -9.66 6.95
N LEU A 144 7.31 -8.83 7.40
CA LEU A 144 6.23 -9.28 8.28
C LEU A 144 5.36 -10.37 7.63
N ALA A 145 5.04 -10.21 6.35
CA ALA A 145 4.23 -11.17 5.60
C ALA A 145 4.95 -12.51 5.42
N HIS A 146 6.29 -12.49 5.31
CA HIS A 146 7.13 -13.68 5.29
C HIS A 146 7.37 -14.28 6.70
N GLY A 147 7.05 -13.54 7.76
CA GLY A 147 7.23 -13.97 9.15
C GLY A 147 8.58 -13.60 9.75
N ASP A 148 9.41 -12.82 9.05
CA ASP A 148 10.69 -12.32 9.54
C ASP A 148 10.51 -11.01 10.31
N ILE A 149 10.08 -11.14 11.56
CA ILE A 149 9.79 -10.01 12.46
C ILE A 149 11.09 -9.24 12.79
N GLU A 150 12.21 -9.94 12.96
CA GLU A 150 13.50 -9.33 13.28
C GLU A 150 13.96 -8.39 12.18
N ALA A 151 13.90 -8.85 10.92
CA ALA A 151 14.24 -8.01 9.78
C ALA A 151 13.25 -6.85 9.61
N ALA A 152 11.95 -7.07 9.85
CA ALA A 152 10.95 -6.01 9.83
C ALA A 152 11.23 -4.89 10.86
N VAL A 153 11.62 -5.27 12.08
CA VAL A 153 12.03 -4.33 13.13
C VAL A 153 13.32 -3.59 12.73
N TYR A 154 14.29 -4.30 12.17
CA TYR A 154 15.54 -3.70 11.68
C TYR A 154 15.27 -2.65 10.60
N SER A 155 14.53 -3.01 9.54
CA SER A 155 14.14 -2.12 8.45
C SER A 155 13.41 -0.89 8.97
N THR A 156 12.47 -1.08 9.88
CA THR A 156 11.72 0.01 10.53
C THR A 156 12.63 0.95 11.32
N SER A 157 13.63 0.41 12.03
CA SER A 157 14.60 1.21 12.79
C SER A 157 15.51 2.07 11.90
N ALA A 158 15.73 1.65 10.64
CA ALA A 158 16.57 2.36 9.68
C ALA A 158 15.88 3.58 9.03
N ILE A 159 14.56 3.70 9.17
CA ILE A 159 13.76 4.84 8.70
C ILE A 159 14.09 6.07 9.56
N LYS A 160 14.51 7.17 8.92
CA LYS A 160 14.88 8.42 9.58
C LYS A 160 13.70 9.38 9.72
N ASP A 161 12.80 9.41 8.74
CA ASP A 161 11.58 10.21 8.83
C ASP A 161 10.62 9.62 9.88
N LEU A 162 10.26 10.43 10.87
CA LEU A 162 9.48 9.96 12.02
C LEU A 162 8.04 9.58 11.66
N GLU A 163 7.42 10.24 10.68
CA GLU A 163 6.05 9.93 10.27
C GLU A 163 6.05 8.64 9.42
N LEU A 164 7.02 8.47 8.53
CA LEU A 164 7.19 7.20 7.78
C LEU A 164 7.53 6.04 8.73
N GLN A 165 8.36 6.29 9.74
CA GLN A 165 8.67 5.29 10.76
C GLN A 165 7.44 4.93 11.60
N ALA A 166 6.58 5.92 11.93
CA ALA A 166 5.31 5.66 12.60
C ALA A 166 4.40 4.74 11.76
N SER A 167 4.35 4.95 10.45
CA SER A 167 3.65 4.08 9.50
C SER A 167 4.15 2.63 9.56
N ALA A 168 5.47 2.42 9.50
CA ALA A 168 6.05 1.07 9.62
C ALA A 168 5.81 0.44 11.00
N LEU A 169 5.88 1.23 12.09
CA LEU A 169 5.55 0.76 13.44
C LEU A 169 4.08 0.30 13.56
N MET A 170 3.13 0.95 12.89
CA MET A 170 1.74 0.50 12.87
C MET A 170 1.58 -0.87 12.20
N GLN A 171 2.39 -1.19 11.19
CA GLN A 171 2.34 -2.50 10.55
C GLN A 171 2.83 -3.59 11.51
N ILE A 172 3.95 -3.35 12.19
CA ILE A 172 4.49 -4.28 13.22
C ILE A 172 3.49 -4.41 14.38
N ALA A 173 2.89 -3.30 14.83
CA ALA A 173 1.87 -3.33 15.86
C ALA A 173 0.66 -4.19 15.47
N ASN A 174 0.12 -4.00 14.27
CA ASN A 174 -0.98 -4.80 13.74
C ASN A 174 -0.61 -6.28 13.62
N TYR A 175 0.61 -6.59 13.19
CA TYR A 175 1.10 -7.97 13.17
C TYR A 175 1.05 -8.59 14.58
N HIS A 176 1.57 -7.91 15.60
CA HIS A 176 1.52 -8.42 16.98
C HIS A 176 0.08 -8.55 17.50
N ILE A 177 -0.78 -7.57 17.24
CA ILE A 177 -2.19 -7.59 17.68
C ILE A 177 -2.96 -8.73 17.02
N ASN A 178 -2.73 -9.00 15.74
CA ASN A 178 -3.34 -10.12 15.03
C ASN A 178 -2.90 -11.49 15.59
N ASN A 179 -1.69 -11.54 16.15
CA ASN A 179 -1.15 -12.71 16.85
C ASN A 179 -1.39 -12.66 18.38
N GLN A 180 -2.35 -11.86 18.85
CA GLN A 180 -2.74 -11.72 20.27
C GLN A 180 -1.63 -11.23 21.21
N HIS A 181 -0.52 -10.71 20.68
CA HIS A 181 0.57 -10.09 21.44
C HIS A 181 0.23 -8.63 21.81
N PHE A 182 -0.87 -8.42 22.54
CA PHE A 182 -1.45 -7.10 22.77
C PHE A 182 -0.56 -6.12 23.55
N SER A 183 0.31 -6.59 24.47
CA SER A 183 1.21 -5.65 25.17
C SER A 183 2.19 -5.00 24.20
N ILE A 184 2.86 -5.81 23.38
CA ILE A 184 3.81 -5.35 22.35
C ILE A 184 3.09 -4.46 21.35
N GLY A 185 1.94 -4.92 20.84
CA GLY A 185 1.11 -4.16 19.91
C GLY A 185 0.74 -2.78 20.44
N ARG A 186 0.25 -2.70 21.69
CA ARG A 186 -0.11 -1.43 22.34
C ARG A 186 1.07 -0.48 22.50
N GLU A 187 2.23 -1.00 22.89
CA GLU A 187 3.43 -0.20 23.08
C GLU A 187 3.93 0.37 21.75
N LEU A 188 3.91 -0.43 20.68
CA LEU A 188 4.22 0.01 19.31
C LEU A 188 3.21 1.04 18.78
N VAL A 189 1.90 0.87 19.04
CA VAL A 189 0.89 1.89 18.70
C VAL A 189 1.20 3.21 19.41
N SER A 190 1.47 3.15 20.72
CA SER A 190 1.81 4.33 21.52
C SER A 190 3.08 5.01 21.01
N GLU A 191 4.11 4.23 20.67
CA GLU A 191 5.35 4.76 20.10
C GLU A 191 5.11 5.43 18.74
N GLY A 192 4.40 4.76 17.82
CA GLY A 192 4.11 5.30 16.49
C GLY A 192 3.30 6.60 16.56
N LEU A 193 2.26 6.67 17.39
CA LEU A 193 1.48 7.89 17.60
C LEU A 193 2.33 9.04 18.18
N SER A 194 3.29 8.74 19.07
CA SER A 194 4.17 9.75 19.66
C SER A 194 5.13 10.41 18.65
N ARG A 195 5.36 9.76 17.50
CA ARG A 195 6.25 10.21 16.43
C ARG A 195 5.57 11.15 15.44
N ILE A 196 4.23 11.18 15.43
CA ILE A 196 3.45 12.12 14.64
C ILE A 196 3.46 13.47 15.36
N LYS A 197 4.33 14.39 14.92
CA LYS A 197 4.47 15.71 15.54
C LYS A 197 4.37 16.83 14.50
N GLY A 198 3.73 17.92 14.92
CA GLY A 198 3.70 19.19 14.18
C GLY A 198 2.77 19.21 12.98
N ASP A 199 2.67 20.38 12.35
CA ASP A 199 1.73 20.68 11.27
C ASP A 199 2.27 20.33 9.88
N ARG A 200 3.25 19.41 9.78
CA ARG A 200 3.74 18.95 8.47
C ARG A 200 2.54 18.50 7.62
N ALA A 201 2.48 19.03 6.42
CA ALA A 201 1.37 18.85 5.48
C ALA A 201 1.50 17.50 4.75
N GLN A 202 1.35 16.40 5.47
CA GLN A 202 1.11 15.07 4.88
C GLN A 202 -0.20 14.49 5.43
N PRO A 203 -1.36 15.05 5.03
CA PRO A 203 -2.66 14.57 5.52
C PRO A 203 -2.87 13.10 5.23
N TYR A 204 -2.36 12.59 4.10
CA TYR A 204 -2.48 11.18 3.73
C TYR A 204 -1.78 10.26 4.73
N LEU A 205 -0.52 10.55 5.05
CA LEU A 205 0.29 9.69 5.92
C LEU A 205 -0.30 9.67 7.33
N LYS A 206 -0.71 10.83 7.84
CA LYS A 206 -1.35 10.95 9.14
C LYS A 206 -2.70 10.23 9.17
N ALA A 207 -3.55 10.42 8.16
CA ALA A 207 -4.84 9.73 8.09
C ALA A 207 -4.67 8.22 8.07
N TRP A 208 -3.69 7.71 7.32
CA TRP A 208 -3.36 6.29 7.28
C TRP A 208 -2.92 5.76 8.65
N ILE A 209 -1.99 6.44 9.32
CA ILE A 209 -1.51 6.04 10.66
C ILE A 209 -2.66 6.07 11.68
N PHE A 210 -3.52 7.09 11.66
CA PHE A 210 -4.66 7.19 12.57
C PHE A 210 -5.73 6.14 12.28
N ALA A 211 -6.00 5.80 11.02
CA ALA A 211 -6.93 4.73 10.66
C ALA A 211 -6.42 3.37 11.15
N LEU A 212 -5.14 3.06 10.91
CA LEU A 212 -4.51 1.83 11.41
C LEU A 212 -4.49 1.79 12.95
N SER A 213 -4.15 2.90 13.60
CA SER A 213 -4.19 3.01 15.07
C SER A 213 -5.60 2.77 15.59
N GLY A 214 -6.62 3.34 14.93
CA GLY A 214 -8.02 3.14 15.27
C GLY A 214 -8.41 1.67 15.24
N HIS A 215 -8.07 0.98 14.16
CA HIS A 215 -8.27 -0.47 14.03
C HIS A 215 -7.52 -1.24 15.12
N SER A 216 -6.22 -1.02 15.30
CA SER A 216 -5.40 -1.66 16.33
C SER A 216 -6.00 -1.51 17.73
N LEU A 217 -6.38 -0.28 18.10
CA LEU A 217 -6.93 0.04 19.40
C LEU A 217 -8.32 -0.56 19.62
N ALA A 218 -9.16 -0.59 18.58
CA ALA A 218 -10.49 -1.19 18.64
C ALA A 218 -10.39 -2.69 18.90
N LYS A 219 -9.49 -3.37 18.19
CA LYS A 219 -9.21 -4.80 18.35
C LYS A 219 -8.68 -5.17 19.75
N MET A 220 -8.01 -4.23 20.42
CA MET A 220 -7.57 -4.36 21.82
C MET A 220 -8.64 -3.89 22.83
N HIS A 221 -9.88 -3.66 22.40
CA HIS A 221 -10.99 -3.11 23.21
C HIS A 221 -10.71 -1.75 23.87
N MET A 222 -9.78 -0.96 23.32
CA MET A 222 -9.48 0.40 23.78
C MET A 222 -10.41 1.42 23.09
N LEU A 223 -11.72 1.21 23.20
CA LEU A 223 -12.75 1.83 22.35
C LEU A 223 -12.69 3.37 22.32
N SER A 224 -12.49 4.02 23.47
CA SER A 224 -12.40 5.49 23.53
C SER A 224 -11.20 6.04 22.74
N LYS A 225 -10.04 5.38 22.80
CA LYS A 225 -8.84 5.79 22.05
C LYS A 225 -8.96 5.45 20.56
N ALA A 226 -9.58 4.31 20.26
CA ALA A 226 -9.89 3.91 18.90
C ALA A 226 -10.78 4.94 18.21
N LYS A 227 -11.86 5.37 18.88
CA LYS A 227 -12.77 6.41 18.40
C LYS A 227 -12.03 7.71 18.08
N VAL A 228 -11.21 8.21 18.99
CA VAL A 228 -10.39 9.43 18.76
C VAL A 228 -9.51 9.29 17.52
N SER A 229 -8.90 8.12 17.33
CA SER A 229 -8.03 7.87 16.17
C SER A 229 -8.84 7.83 14.87
N ILE A 230 -10.01 7.18 14.87
CA ILE A 230 -10.93 7.12 13.72
C ILE A 230 -11.44 8.52 13.36
N ASP A 231 -11.90 9.29 14.34
CA ASP A 231 -12.40 10.66 14.13
C ASP A 231 -11.29 11.57 13.56
N THR A 232 -10.05 11.37 14.00
CA THR A 232 -8.89 12.09 13.47
C THR A 232 -8.60 11.71 12.02
N ALA A 233 -8.65 10.41 11.68
CA ALA A 233 -8.48 9.93 10.31
C ALA A 233 -9.56 10.49 9.36
N LEU A 234 -10.83 10.48 9.80
CA LEU A 234 -11.96 11.07 9.09
C LEU A 234 -11.79 12.57 8.85
N SER A 235 -11.26 13.31 9.82
CA SER A 235 -10.96 14.74 9.63
C SER A 235 -9.86 14.94 8.59
N LEU A 236 -8.79 14.13 8.63
CA LEU A 236 -7.63 14.29 7.77
C LEU A 236 -7.89 13.87 6.32
N VAL A 237 -8.72 12.83 6.08
CA VAL A 237 -8.98 12.34 4.72
C VAL A 237 -9.66 13.41 3.84
N THR A 238 -10.43 14.32 4.42
CA THR A 238 -11.04 15.46 3.70
C THR A 238 -10.01 16.43 3.09
N LYS A 239 -8.79 16.46 3.65
CA LYS A 239 -7.69 17.34 3.22
C LYS A 239 -6.82 16.74 2.11
N ILE A 240 -7.01 15.46 1.79
CA ILE A 240 -6.29 14.75 0.72
C ILE A 240 -6.96 15.09 -0.61
N LYS A 241 -6.22 15.35 -1.69
CA LYS A 241 -6.84 15.73 -2.98
C LYS A 241 -7.09 14.51 -3.87
N GLU A 242 -6.23 13.52 -3.73
CA GLU A 242 -6.11 12.34 -4.56
C GLU A 242 -7.24 11.35 -4.25
N LYS A 243 -8.10 11.10 -5.25
CA LYS A 243 -9.30 10.25 -5.09
C LYS A 243 -8.96 8.80 -4.78
N ASN A 244 -7.91 8.26 -5.40
CA ASN A 244 -7.40 6.92 -5.10
C ASN A 244 -7.01 6.80 -3.63
N THR A 245 -6.24 7.75 -3.11
CA THR A 245 -5.79 7.76 -1.72
C THR A 245 -6.97 7.95 -0.74
N ARG A 246 -7.97 8.75 -1.11
CA ARG A 246 -9.22 8.83 -0.33
C ARG A 246 -9.93 7.48 -0.28
N ALA A 247 -10.07 6.79 -1.40
CA ALA A 247 -10.74 5.48 -1.45
C ALA A 247 -10.06 4.47 -0.50
N GLU A 248 -8.72 4.37 -0.58
CA GLU A 248 -7.92 3.49 0.29
C GLU A 248 -8.10 3.83 1.78
N ILE A 249 -8.05 5.11 2.14
CA ILE A 249 -8.17 5.52 3.54
C ILE A 249 -9.59 5.31 4.08
N TYR A 250 -10.63 5.58 3.30
CA TYR A 250 -12.01 5.28 3.72
C TYR A 250 -12.24 3.78 3.89
N ALA A 251 -11.62 2.92 3.08
CA ALA A 251 -11.66 1.47 3.27
C ALA A 251 -10.97 1.05 4.59
N LEU A 252 -9.84 1.67 4.94
CA LEU A 252 -9.19 1.40 6.24
C LEU A 252 -9.99 1.93 7.43
N ILE A 253 -10.64 3.09 7.28
CA ILE A 253 -11.51 3.66 8.31
C ILE A 253 -12.74 2.77 8.54
N SER A 254 -13.34 2.20 7.49
CA SER A 254 -14.49 1.30 7.64
C SER A 254 -14.11 0.04 8.43
N MET A 255 -12.94 -0.56 8.16
CA MET A 255 -12.41 -1.67 8.95
C MET A 255 -12.28 -1.29 10.45
N ALA A 256 -11.72 -0.12 10.74
CA ALA A 256 -11.58 0.36 12.10
C ALA A 256 -12.94 0.60 12.79
N GLN A 257 -13.94 1.11 12.05
CA GLN A 257 -15.30 1.32 12.55
C GLN A 257 -16.02 0.01 12.82
N MET A 258 -15.83 -1.02 11.98
CA MET A 258 -16.38 -2.37 12.22
C MET A 258 -15.83 -2.96 13.53
N GLU A 259 -14.52 -2.88 13.74
CA GLU A 259 -13.86 -3.34 14.97
C GLU A 259 -14.29 -2.54 16.20
N LEU A 260 -14.64 -1.26 16.03
CA LEU A 260 -15.23 -0.43 17.08
C LEU A 260 -16.70 -0.78 17.38
N GLY A 261 -17.35 -1.59 16.53
CA GLY A 261 -18.77 -1.91 16.60
C GLY A 261 -19.69 -0.85 15.96
N ASN A 262 -19.14 0.14 15.27
CA ASN A 262 -19.89 1.19 14.57
C ASN A 262 -20.23 0.76 13.13
N SER A 263 -21.24 -0.11 13.00
CA SER A 263 -21.64 -0.68 11.70
C SER A 263 -22.18 0.37 10.73
N GLU A 264 -22.93 1.36 11.22
CA GLU A 264 -23.47 2.45 10.39
C GLU A 264 -22.34 3.30 9.81
N GLY A 265 -21.40 3.74 10.66
CA GLY A 265 -20.24 4.49 10.19
C GLY A 265 -19.37 3.71 9.22
N ALA A 266 -19.21 2.40 9.43
CA ALA A 266 -18.47 1.53 8.51
C ALA A 266 -19.12 1.48 7.12
N LEU A 267 -20.45 1.32 7.05
CA LEU A 267 -21.20 1.33 5.79
C LEU A 267 -21.07 2.67 5.05
N ASP A 268 -21.13 3.79 5.77
CA ASP A 268 -20.91 5.12 5.18
C ASP A 268 -19.51 5.26 4.60
N SER A 269 -18.49 4.79 5.32
CA SER A 269 -17.10 4.79 4.84
C SER A 269 -16.90 3.88 3.62
N ILE A 270 -17.50 2.68 3.60
CA ILE A 270 -17.49 1.77 2.44
C ILE A 270 -18.13 2.44 1.22
N SER A 271 -19.33 3.03 1.39
CA SER A 271 -20.04 3.74 0.32
C SER A 271 -19.22 4.90 -0.24
N THR A 272 -18.55 5.64 0.65
CA THR A 272 -17.65 6.74 0.27
C THR A 272 -16.41 6.24 -0.46
N ALA A 273 -15.78 5.16 0.01
CA ALA A 273 -14.64 4.53 -0.65
C ALA A 273 -15.01 4.05 -2.06
N LEU A 274 -16.15 3.37 -2.21
CA LEU A 274 -16.68 2.92 -3.50
C LEU A 274 -16.96 4.06 -4.47
N THR A 275 -17.46 5.19 -3.96
CA THR A 275 -17.71 6.38 -4.78
C THR A 275 -16.40 6.89 -5.38
N TYR A 276 -15.37 7.09 -4.56
CA TYR A 276 -14.06 7.50 -5.07
C TYR A 276 -13.42 6.46 -5.99
N ALA A 277 -13.53 5.18 -5.67
CA ALA A 277 -13.02 4.09 -6.51
C ALA A 277 -13.71 4.00 -7.89
N ARG A 278 -15.00 4.32 -7.98
CA ARG A 278 -15.71 4.41 -9.26
C ARG A 278 -15.23 5.59 -10.08
N GLU A 279 -14.96 6.72 -9.45
CA GLU A 279 -14.46 7.92 -10.13
C GLU A 279 -13.05 7.74 -10.71
N THR A 280 -12.23 6.85 -10.16
CA THR A 280 -10.92 6.51 -10.73
C THR A 280 -11.01 5.46 -11.84
N GLY A 281 -12.11 4.72 -11.93
CA GLY A 281 -12.28 3.60 -12.84
C GLY A 281 -11.48 2.34 -12.44
N ASP A 282 -10.78 2.37 -11.32
CA ASP A 282 -9.87 1.30 -10.90
C ASP A 282 -10.66 0.11 -10.27
N PRO A 283 -10.64 -1.09 -10.88
CA PRO A 283 -11.24 -2.28 -10.28
C PRO A 283 -10.61 -2.68 -8.93
N TYR A 284 -9.31 -2.46 -8.73
CA TYR A 284 -8.63 -2.79 -7.48
C TYR A 284 -9.20 -1.96 -6.34
N LEU A 285 -9.33 -0.65 -6.52
CA LEU A 285 -9.89 0.23 -5.48
C LEU A 285 -11.36 -0.10 -5.17
N ARG A 286 -12.11 -0.59 -6.15
CA ARG A 286 -13.50 -1.04 -5.92
C ARG A 286 -13.54 -2.32 -5.10
N ALA A 287 -12.63 -3.25 -5.36
CA ALA A 287 -12.50 -4.47 -4.58
C ALA A 287 -12.00 -4.19 -3.16
N LEU A 288 -11.02 -3.29 -3.00
CA LEU A 288 -10.50 -2.88 -1.70
C LEU A 288 -11.56 -2.23 -0.80
N ALA A 289 -12.52 -1.52 -1.39
CA ALA A 289 -13.59 -0.87 -0.64
C ALA A 289 -14.66 -1.84 -0.11
N LEU A 290 -14.73 -3.07 -0.63
CA LEU A 290 -15.73 -4.10 -0.29
C LEU A 290 -15.17 -5.14 0.69
#